data_AF-A0A3M2AZM0-F1
#
_entry.id   AF-A0A3M2AZM0-F1
#
_cell.length_a   1.000
_cell.length_b   1.000
_cell.length_c   1.000
_cell.angle_alpha   90.00
_cell.angle_beta   90.00
_cell.angle_gamma   90.00
#
_symmetry.space_group_name_H-M   'P 1'
#
loop_
_entity.id
_entity.type
_entity.pdbx_description
1 polymer ?
#
loop_
_entity_poly.entity_id
_entity_poly.type
_entity_poly.pdbx_seq_one_letter_code
_entity_poly.pdbx_strand_id
1 'polypeptide(L)'
;MQEENEPMRLSVHATQADYRQTPLWAELRGAPLREPAALQLGTEFVPAQMVQSGGKRYLVWIEPELTRGKTKIYTVRPHPRPVEGFQHAQTETALQIRYQGKPFTAYVFRGAPKPYLYPVMGPNDKPITRHFPMQRIAGETTDHPHHRSIWFTHGEVNGVDFWAEGNGKGAIVHRSLELVESGPVLARWIAHNEWRTPEGKPLLEEMTEVVCYHTPNARWIDYTVVLTALDADVQFGDTKEGTFGVRVASSMEVTRNAGGQIVNAAGQRDREAWGKRAPWCDYTGVVDGEVVGIAIFDHPANLRHPTYWHVRDYGLFAANPFGVHDFVPGTPKGVGDYTLKKGTALTFRYRLWLHKGRTDEAGVAGQYDAYKNAPRIVWRG
;
A
#
# COMPACT_ATOMS: atom_id res chain seq x y z
N MET A 1 3.91 4.34 -49.12
CA MET A 1 4.95 3.83 -48.20
C MET A 1 4.89 4.71 -46.97
N GLN A 2 4.27 4.23 -45.88
CA GLN A 2 4.44 4.87 -44.58
C GLN A 2 5.82 4.42 -44.06
N GLU A 3 6.67 5.37 -43.66
CA GLU A 3 7.87 5.07 -42.90
C GLU A 3 7.46 4.23 -41.67
N GLU A 4 7.82 2.95 -41.66
CA GLU A 4 7.77 2.17 -40.43
C GLU A 4 8.85 2.75 -39.52
N ASN A 5 8.46 3.68 -38.65
CA ASN A 5 9.29 4.12 -37.54
C ASN A 5 9.82 2.87 -36.83
N GLU A 6 11.14 2.82 -36.58
CA GLU A 6 11.75 1.72 -35.84
C GLU A 6 10.96 1.46 -34.55
N PRO A 7 10.66 0.19 -34.24
CA PRO A 7 9.82 -0.13 -33.10
C PRO A 7 10.57 0.25 -31.82
N MET A 8 9.92 1.04 -30.97
CA MET A 8 10.46 1.51 -29.70
C MET A 8 10.90 0.31 -28.85
N ARG A 9 12.15 0.31 -28.38
CA ARG A 9 12.69 -0.77 -27.53
C ARG A 9 13.06 -0.23 -26.16
N LEU A 10 12.97 -1.07 -25.14
CA LEU A 10 13.45 -0.74 -23.80
C LEU A 10 14.26 -1.89 -23.22
N SER A 11 15.39 -1.56 -22.59
CA SER A 11 16.27 -2.48 -21.91
C SER A 11 16.04 -2.36 -20.41
N VAL A 12 15.74 -3.47 -19.73
CA VAL A 12 15.59 -3.55 -18.28
C VAL A 12 16.75 -4.37 -17.73
N HIS A 13 17.59 -3.75 -16.92
CA HIS A 13 18.72 -4.41 -16.27
C HIS A 13 18.51 -4.49 -14.77
N ALA A 14 18.46 -5.71 -14.24
CA ALA A 14 18.32 -5.95 -12.81
C ALA A 14 19.65 -5.71 -12.10
N THR A 15 19.76 -4.61 -11.37
CA THR A 15 21.02 -4.18 -10.76
C THR A 15 21.26 -4.88 -9.41
N GLN A 16 20.31 -4.75 -8.48
CA GLN A 16 20.53 -5.09 -7.08
C GLN A 16 19.59 -6.17 -6.53
N ALA A 17 18.50 -6.49 -7.23
CA ALA A 17 17.49 -7.45 -6.79
C ALA A 17 17.03 -8.35 -7.94
N ASP A 18 16.35 -9.45 -7.59
CA ASP A 18 15.50 -10.19 -8.52
C ASP A 18 14.13 -9.50 -8.59
N TYR A 19 13.56 -9.38 -9.78
CA TYR A 19 12.22 -8.81 -9.98
C TYR A 19 11.28 -9.90 -10.45
N ARG A 20 10.43 -10.40 -9.55
CA ARG A 20 9.51 -11.50 -9.81
C ARG A 20 8.09 -11.05 -9.54
N GLN A 21 7.29 -10.99 -10.61
CA GLN A 21 5.94 -10.43 -10.58
C GLN A 21 5.91 -9.02 -9.96
N THR A 22 6.92 -8.21 -10.25
CA THR A 22 7.12 -6.89 -9.64
C THR A 22 6.61 -5.79 -10.57
N PRO A 23 5.78 -4.84 -10.10
CA PRO A 23 5.39 -3.70 -10.91
C PRO A 23 6.60 -2.79 -11.19
N LEU A 24 6.86 -2.51 -12.47
CA LEU A 24 7.92 -1.62 -12.93
C LEU A 24 7.34 -0.45 -13.72
N TRP A 25 7.94 0.73 -13.53
CA TRP A 25 7.57 1.98 -14.20
C TRP A 25 8.75 2.49 -15.01
N ALA A 26 8.53 2.72 -16.31
CA ALA A 26 9.51 3.35 -17.18
C ALA A 26 9.00 4.72 -17.63
N GLU A 27 9.69 5.80 -17.25
CA GLU A 27 9.40 7.16 -17.77
C GLU A 27 9.51 7.15 -19.29
N LEU A 28 8.41 7.39 -20.00
CA LEU A 28 8.36 7.40 -21.46
C LEU A 28 9.00 8.69 -21.99
N ARG A 29 10.01 8.55 -22.86
CA ARG A 29 10.63 9.66 -23.59
C ARG A 29 10.37 9.48 -25.08
N GLY A 30 9.66 10.43 -25.70
CA GLY A 30 9.39 10.42 -27.14
C GLY A 30 7.91 10.37 -27.52
N ALA A 31 7.65 9.81 -28.72
CA ALA A 31 6.35 9.79 -29.37
C ALA A 31 5.28 9.05 -28.53
N PRO A 32 4.00 9.44 -28.65
CA PRO A 32 2.91 8.75 -27.99
C PRO A 32 2.81 7.28 -28.44
N LEU A 33 2.51 6.39 -27.49
CA LEU A 33 2.25 4.97 -27.75
C LEU A 33 0.77 4.77 -28.05
N ARG A 34 0.46 3.85 -28.98
CA ARG A 34 -0.92 3.39 -29.20
C ARG A 34 -1.30 2.39 -28.10
N GLU A 35 -2.52 2.51 -27.61
CA GLU A 35 -3.08 1.65 -26.56
C GLU A 35 -4.10 0.63 -27.12
N PRO A 36 -4.30 -0.53 -26.47
CA PRO A 36 -3.54 -1.03 -25.31
C PRO A 36 -2.09 -1.35 -25.67
N ALA A 37 -1.15 -1.09 -24.76
CA ALA A 37 0.28 -1.33 -24.99
C ALA A 37 0.73 -2.69 -24.45
N ALA A 38 1.85 -3.20 -24.98
CA ALA A 38 2.47 -4.43 -24.54
C ALA A 38 4.00 -4.37 -24.68
N LEU A 39 4.69 -5.12 -23.83
CA LEU A 39 6.10 -5.44 -23.99
C LEU A 39 6.24 -6.82 -24.64
N GLN A 40 6.84 -6.86 -25.83
CA GLN A 40 7.11 -8.10 -26.55
C GLN A 40 8.53 -8.60 -26.25
N LEU A 41 8.63 -9.88 -25.87
CA LEU A 41 9.89 -10.62 -25.76
C LEU A 41 9.77 -11.92 -26.55
N GLY A 42 10.43 -12.02 -27.70
CA GLY A 42 10.21 -13.13 -28.64
C GLY A 42 8.75 -13.19 -29.10
N THR A 43 8.06 -14.29 -28.79
CA THR A 43 6.63 -14.49 -29.10
C THR A 43 5.69 -14.09 -27.95
N GLU A 44 6.23 -13.79 -26.76
CA GLU A 44 5.43 -13.45 -25.59
C GLU A 44 5.11 -11.96 -25.55
N PHE A 45 3.92 -11.63 -25.04
CA PHE A 45 3.45 -10.26 -24.82
C PHE A 45 3.10 -10.09 -23.34
N VAL A 46 3.70 -9.11 -22.69
CA VAL A 46 3.37 -8.67 -21.34
C VAL A 46 2.49 -7.43 -21.44
N PRO A 47 1.27 -7.42 -20.88
CA PRO A 47 0.42 -6.23 -20.88
C PRO A 47 1.13 -5.03 -20.23
N ALA A 48 0.95 -3.86 -20.83
CA ALA A 48 1.47 -2.61 -20.32
C ALA A 48 0.38 -1.53 -20.33
N GLN A 49 0.49 -0.58 -19.41
CA GLN A 49 -0.46 0.52 -19.25
C GLN A 49 0.27 1.85 -19.21
N MET A 50 -0.28 2.86 -19.89
CA MET A 50 0.23 4.23 -19.78
C MET A 50 -0.37 4.91 -18.56
N VAL A 51 0.48 5.58 -17.79
CA VAL A 51 0.08 6.35 -16.61
C VAL A 51 0.71 7.72 -16.66
N GLN A 52 -0.05 8.75 -16.29
CA GLN A 52 0.47 10.09 -16.05
C GLN A 52 0.67 10.33 -14.55
N SER A 53 1.86 10.74 -14.15
CA SER A 53 2.16 11.07 -12.76
C SER A 53 3.24 12.14 -12.68
N GLY A 54 3.04 13.17 -11.84
CA GLY A 54 4.00 14.27 -11.66
C GLY A 54 4.39 14.97 -12.96
N GLY A 55 3.43 15.19 -13.87
CA GLY A 55 3.66 15.82 -15.18
C GLY A 55 4.45 14.96 -16.18
N LYS A 56 4.75 13.71 -15.84
CA LYS A 56 5.46 12.74 -16.69
C LYS A 56 4.54 11.60 -17.10
N ARG A 57 4.92 10.92 -18.19
CA ARG A 57 4.25 9.70 -18.68
C ARG A 57 5.11 8.49 -18.35
N TYR A 58 4.49 7.40 -17.92
CA TYR A 58 5.14 6.16 -17.56
C TYR A 58 4.48 4.98 -18.23
N LEU A 59 5.29 4.08 -18.80
CA LEU A 59 4.86 2.75 -19.18
C LEU A 59 5.02 1.82 -17.98
N VAL A 60 3.92 1.22 -17.56
CA VAL A 60 3.85 0.36 -16.38
C VAL A 60 3.50 -1.05 -16.79
N TRP A 61 4.23 -2.04 -16.26
CA TRP A 61 3.96 -3.47 -16.46
C TRP A 61 4.32 -4.25 -15.19
N ILE A 62 3.87 -5.50 -15.12
CA ILE A 62 4.34 -6.46 -14.11
C ILE A 62 5.48 -7.26 -14.74
N GLU A 63 6.71 -7.07 -14.26
CA GLU A 63 7.85 -7.87 -14.72
C GLU A 63 7.68 -9.31 -14.26
N PRO A 64 7.59 -10.30 -15.18
CA PRO A 64 7.34 -11.68 -14.78
C PRO A 64 8.48 -12.26 -13.96
N GLU A 65 9.71 -12.11 -14.46
CA GLU A 65 10.93 -12.67 -13.86
C GLU A 65 12.16 -12.01 -14.47
N LEU A 66 12.95 -11.29 -13.67
CA LEU A 66 14.24 -10.76 -14.08
C LEU A 66 15.24 -10.94 -12.94
N THR A 67 16.13 -11.93 -13.10
CA THR A 67 17.18 -12.24 -12.13
C THR A 67 18.23 -11.13 -12.05
N ARG A 68 18.72 -10.87 -10.85
CA ARG A 68 19.82 -9.93 -10.57
C ARG A 68 21.01 -10.17 -11.50
N GLY A 69 21.54 -9.09 -12.05
CA GLY A 69 22.64 -9.06 -13.01
C GLY A 69 22.24 -9.37 -14.46
N LYS A 70 20.98 -9.75 -14.72
CA LYS A 70 20.49 -10.02 -16.09
C LYS A 70 19.83 -8.81 -16.71
N THR A 71 19.69 -8.86 -18.03
CA THR A 71 19.06 -7.82 -18.84
C THR A 71 18.02 -8.46 -19.75
N LYS A 72 16.84 -7.86 -19.83
CA LYS A 72 15.85 -8.12 -20.88
C LYS A 72 15.74 -6.90 -21.80
N ILE A 73 15.49 -7.16 -23.08
CA ILE A 73 15.21 -6.13 -24.07
C ILE A 73 13.84 -6.42 -24.63
N TYR A 74 12.91 -5.51 -24.40
CA TYR A 74 11.55 -5.59 -24.88
C TYR A 74 11.35 -4.69 -26.09
N THR A 75 10.50 -5.12 -27.01
CA THR A 75 9.94 -4.25 -28.03
C THR A 75 8.56 -3.78 -27.58
N VAL A 76 8.32 -2.47 -27.56
CA VAL A 76 7.01 -1.92 -27.22
C VAL A 76 6.12 -1.92 -28.46
N ARG A 77 4.95 -2.56 -28.35
CA ARG A 77 3.98 -2.65 -29.43
C ARG A 77 2.56 -2.49 -28.89
N PRO A 78 1.58 -2.18 -29.76
CA PRO A 78 0.18 -2.39 -29.42
C PRO A 78 -0.05 -3.85 -29.03
N HIS A 79 -0.85 -4.09 -28.00
CA HIS A 79 -1.22 -5.44 -27.59
C HIS A 79 -2.08 -6.07 -28.71
N PRO A 80 -1.83 -7.32 -29.12
CA PRO A 80 -2.51 -7.94 -30.27
C PRO A 80 -4.01 -8.22 -30.04
N ARG A 81 -4.47 -8.12 -28.79
CA ARG A 81 -5.85 -8.39 -28.35
C ARG A 81 -6.24 -7.46 -27.19
N PRO A 82 -7.52 -7.20 -26.93
CA PRO A 82 -7.94 -6.58 -25.67
C PRO A 82 -7.47 -7.41 -24.47
N VAL A 83 -7.06 -6.74 -23.39
CA VAL A 83 -6.70 -7.36 -22.12
C VAL A 83 -7.68 -6.89 -21.06
N GLU A 84 -8.43 -7.82 -20.49
CA GLU A 84 -9.27 -7.51 -19.33
C GLU A 84 -8.40 -7.37 -18.08
N GLY A 85 -8.55 -6.26 -17.37
CA GLY A 85 -7.85 -6.00 -16.12
C GLY A 85 -8.76 -5.40 -15.07
N PHE A 86 -8.33 -4.29 -14.50
CA PHE A 86 -9.07 -3.60 -13.46
C PHE A 86 -10.31 -2.88 -13.99
N GLN A 87 -11.35 -2.86 -13.16
CA GLN A 87 -12.53 -2.01 -13.32
C GLN A 87 -12.79 -1.26 -12.02
N HIS A 88 -13.39 -0.08 -12.12
CA HIS A 88 -13.86 0.67 -10.96
C HIS A 88 -15.31 1.09 -11.08
N ALA A 89 -15.97 1.26 -9.93
CA ALA A 89 -17.31 1.83 -9.83
C ALA A 89 -17.38 2.70 -8.57
N GLN A 90 -17.83 3.95 -8.73
CA GLN A 90 -18.01 4.85 -7.60
C GLN A 90 -19.46 4.78 -7.11
N THR A 91 -19.63 4.69 -5.80
CA THR A 91 -20.90 4.87 -5.08
C THR A 91 -20.88 6.19 -4.30
N GLU A 92 -21.96 6.49 -3.59
CA GLU A 92 -22.01 7.65 -2.69
C GLU A 92 -20.95 7.60 -1.57
N THR A 93 -20.52 6.40 -1.17
CA THR A 93 -19.69 6.19 0.02
C THR A 93 -18.33 5.56 -0.26
N ALA A 94 -18.12 4.99 -1.44
CA ALA A 94 -16.91 4.25 -1.75
C ALA A 94 -16.55 4.24 -3.24
N LEU A 95 -15.26 4.06 -3.52
CA LEU A 95 -14.74 3.69 -4.83
C LEU A 95 -14.44 2.19 -4.83
N GLN A 96 -15.23 1.40 -5.53
CA GLN A 96 -15.07 -0.06 -5.63
C GLN A 96 -14.09 -0.41 -6.75
N ILE A 97 -13.17 -1.32 -6.46
CA ILE A 97 -12.16 -1.83 -7.39
C ILE A 97 -12.38 -3.32 -7.61
N ARG A 98 -12.38 -3.73 -8.87
CA ARG A 98 -12.48 -5.13 -9.33
C ARG A 98 -11.33 -5.44 -10.27
N TYR A 99 -10.96 -6.72 -10.35
CA TYR A 99 -10.04 -7.22 -11.35
C TYR A 99 -10.72 -8.40 -12.05
N GLN A 100 -10.90 -8.30 -13.37
CA GLN A 100 -11.60 -9.30 -14.18
C GLN A 100 -12.97 -9.68 -13.58
N GLY A 101 -13.75 -8.66 -13.20
CA GLY A 101 -15.09 -8.81 -12.60
C GLY A 101 -15.13 -9.23 -11.13
N LYS A 102 -14.05 -9.79 -10.59
CA LYS A 102 -13.95 -10.21 -9.18
C LYS A 102 -13.62 -9.02 -8.26
N PRO A 103 -14.18 -8.97 -7.03
CA PRO A 103 -13.81 -7.96 -6.05
C PRO A 103 -12.29 -7.92 -5.78
N PHE A 104 -11.73 -6.72 -5.63
CA PHE A 104 -10.34 -6.52 -5.23
C PHE A 104 -10.25 -5.75 -3.92
N THR A 105 -10.78 -4.54 -3.90
CA THR A 105 -10.97 -3.76 -2.67
C THR A 105 -11.98 -2.64 -2.91
N ALA A 106 -12.25 -1.82 -1.90
CA ALA A 106 -12.90 -0.53 -2.09
C ALA A 106 -12.30 0.52 -1.17
N TYR A 107 -12.07 1.73 -1.67
CA TYR A 107 -11.74 2.90 -0.86
C TYR A 107 -13.04 3.50 -0.32
N VAL A 108 -13.33 3.22 0.96
CA VAL A 108 -14.51 3.75 1.65
C VAL A 108 -14.16 5.11 2.21
N PHE A 109 -14.86 6.14 1.75
CA PHE A 109 -14.54 7.54 2.04
C PHE A 109 -15.68 8.30 2.74
N ARG A 110 -16.83 7.66 2.97
CA ARG A 110 -17.92 8.16 3.84
C ARG A 110 -18.46 7.08 4.77
N GLY A 111 -19.13 7.51 5.84
CA GLY A 111 -19.77 6.61 6.83
C GLY A 111 -18.88 6.19 8.00
N ALA A 112 -17.65 6.70 8.05
CA ALA A 112 -16.70 6.52 9.15
C ALA A 112 -15.91 7.82 9.36
N PRO A 113 -15.29 8.03 10.52
CA PRO A 113 -14.51 9.24 10.81
C PRO A 113 -13.13 9.25 10.14
N LYS A 114 -12.84 8.31 9.23
CA LYS A 114 -11.61 8.23 8.45
C LYS A 114 -11.84 7.37 7.20
N PRO A 115 -11.15 7.63 6.08
CA PRO A 115 -11.14 6.72 4.94
C PRO A 115 -10.37 5.43 5.22
N TYR A 116 -10.73 4.35 4.54
CA TYR A 116 -10.08 3.04 4.69
C TYR A 116 -10.32 2.14 3.47
N LEU A 117 -9.56 1.05 3.34
CA LEU A 117 -9.77 0.03 2.30
C LEU A 117 -10.54 -1.16 2.86
N TYR A 118 -11.72 -1.49 2.31
CA TYR A 118 -12.50 -2.66 2.72
C TYR A 118 -13.58 -3.06 1.67
N PRO A 119 -13.83 -4.37 1.46
CA PRO A 119 -13.01 -5.49 1.91
C PRO A 119 -11.64 -5.48 1.24
N VAL A 120 -10.67 -6.21 1.78
CA VAL A 120 -9.37 -6.40 1.13
C VAL A 120 -9.25 -7.88 0.80
N MET A 121 -9.24 -8.17 -0.50
CA MET A 121 -9.18 -9.54 -0.99
C MET A 121 -7.73 -9.99 -1.11
N GLY A 122 -7.42 -11.19 -0.62
CA GLY A 122 -6.12 -11.84 -0.76
C GLY A 122 -5.95 -12.56 -2.10
N PRO A 123 -4.79 -13.19 -2.34
CA PRO A 123 -4.50 -13.93 -3.57
C PRO A 123 -5.30 -15.23 -3.72
N ASN A 124 -6.06 -15.64 -2.70
CA ASN A 124 -7.04 -16.72 -2.75
C ASN A 124 -8.47 -16.24 -3.06
N ASP A 125 -8.64 -14.97 -3.47
CA ASP A 125 -9.94 -14.34 -3.70
C ASP A 125 -10.86 -14.32 -2.47
N LYS A 126 -10.30 -14.41 -1.25
CA LYS A 126 -11.02 -14.31 0.03
C LYS A 126 -10.68 -13.02 0.79
N PRO A 127 -11.57 -12.49 1.63
CA PRO A 127 -11.23 -11.37 2.51
C PRO A 127 -10.15 -11.79 3.51
N ILE A 128 -9.05 -11.03 3.60
CA ILE A 128 -7.93 -11.34 4.52
C ILE A 128 -7.76 -10.28 5.62
N THR A 129 -8.72 -9.38 5.75
CA THR A 129 -8.82 -8.36 6.80
C THR A 129 -10.10 -8.56 7.61
N ARG A 130 -10.09 -8.21 8.89
CA ARG A 130 -11.25 -8.34 9.77
C ARG A 130 -12.48 -7.61 9.23
N HIS A 131 -13.65 -8.19 9.39
CA HIS A 131 -14.91 -7.60 8.95
C HIS A 131 -15.45 -6.55 9.93
N PHE A 132 -15.36 -6.78 11.23
CA PHE A 132 -15.72 -5.79 12.23
C PHE A 132 -14.74 -4.60 12.23
N PRO A 133 -15.21 -3.33 12.28
CA PRO A 133 -16.58 -2.86 12.55
C PRO A 133 -17.51 -2.72 11.34
N MET A 134 -17.01 -2.92 10.11
CA MET A 134 -17.79 -2.68 8.88
C MET A 134 -18.96 -3.65 8.74
N GLN A 135 -18.77 -4.90 9.17
CA GLN A 135 -19.81 -5.93 9.21
C GLN A 135 -19.67 -6.76 10.49
N ARG A 136 -20.79 -7.25 11.03
CA ARG A 136 -20.80 -8.23 12.12
C ARG A 136 -20.94 -9.62 11.51
N ILE A 137 -19.94 -10.46 11.71
CA ILE A 137 -19.96 -11.86 11.27
C ILE A 137 -19.77 -12.79 12.47
N ALA A 138 -20.30 -14.01 12.39
CA ALA A 138 -20.17 -14.98 13.46
C ALA A 138 -18.69 -15.33 13.70
N GLY A 139 -18.29 -15.41 14.97
CA GLY A 139 -16.92 -15.77 15.36
C GLY A 139 -15.91 -14.61 15.40
N GLU A 140 -16.27 -13.39 14.98
CA GLU A 140 -15.45 -12.20 15.19
C GLU A 140 -15.81 -11.48 16.49
N THR A 141 -14.79 -10.90 17.14
CA THR A 141 -14.98 -10.02 18.29
C THR A 141 -15.43 -8.63 17.81
N THR A 142 -16.16 -7.92 18.67
CA THR A 142 -16.61 -6.55 18.44
C THR A 142 -15.76 -5.52 19.18
N ASP A 143 -14.52 -5.88 19.48
CA ASP A 143 -13.53 -5.03 20.14
C ASP A 143 -12.82 -4.10 19.13
N HIS A 144 -12.22 -3.02 19.65
CA HIS A 144 -11.51 -2.03 18.85
C HIS A 144 -12.32 -1.57 17.62
N PRO A 145 -13.48 -0.90 17.81
CA PRO A 145 -14.36 -0.46 16.72
C PRO A 145 -13.75 0.62 15.82
N HIS A 146 -12.51 1.04 16.10
CA HIS A 146 -11.74 2.00 15.32
C HIS A 146 -10.76 1.34 14.33
N HIS A 147 -10.50 0.02 14.43
CA HIS A 147 -9.62 -0.69 13.50
C HIS A 147 -10.38 -1.11 12.23
N ARG A 148 -10.17 -0.38 11.14
CA ARG A 148 -10.91 -0.54 9.88
C ARG A 148 -10.03 -1.07 8.75
N SER A 149 -9.82 -2.39 8.72
CA SER A 149 -9.13 -3.09 7.64
C SER A 149 -7.76 -2.49 7.30
N ILE A 150 -7.59 -1.62 6.29
CA ILE A 150 -6.36 -0.85 6.04
C ILE A 150 -6.68 0.65 6.14
N TRP A 151 -5.95 1.39 6.98
CA TRP A 151 -6.16 2.83 7.19
C TRP A 151 -4.87 3.58 7.54
N PHE A 152 -4.90 4.89 7.36
CA PHE A 152 -3.85 5.81 7.82
C PHE A 152 -4.47 6.83 8.79
N THR A 153 -3.90 6.99 9.99
CA THR A 153 -4.33 7.96 10.99
C THR A 153 -3.28 8.13 12.09
N HIS A 154 -3.49 8.97 13.10
CA HIS A 154 -2.56 9.11 14.23
C HIS A 154 -3.29 9.46 15.53
N GLY A 155 -2.77 8.98 16.66
CA GLY A 155 -3.45 9.08 17.97
C GLY A 155 -3.32 10.43 18.67
N GLU A 156 -2.41 11.30 18.22
CA GLU A 156 -2.24 12.63 18.81
C GLU A 156 -1.72 13.64 17.77
N VAL A 157 -2.59 14.51 17.26
CA VAL A 157 -2.24 15.59 16.32
C VAL A 157 -2.74 16.91 16.90
N ASN A 158 -1.82 17.79 17.30
CA ASN A 158 -2.14 19.00 18.09
C ASN A 158 -3.03 18.70 19.31
N GLY A 159 -2.78 17.58 20.00
CA GLY A 159 -3.56 17.12 21.16
C GLY A 159 -4.91 16.46 20.82
N VAL A 160 -5.27 16.35 19.54
CA VAL A 160 -6.49 15.68 19.08
C VAL A 160 -6.20 14.24 18.68
N ASP A 161 -7.03 13.32 19.17
CA ASP A 161 -6.95 11.90 18.83
C ASP A 161 -7.77 11.60 17.57
N PHE A 162 -7.08 11.16 16.50
CA PHE A 162 -7.69 10.68 15.26
C PHE A 162 -7.67 9.15 15.15
N TRP A 163 -7.01 8.44 16.07
CA TRP A 163 -6.95 6.98 16.06
C TRP A 163 -8.25 6.37 16.55
N ALA A 164 -8.73 6.81 17.71
CA ALA A 164 -10.02 6.37 18.25
C ALA A 164 -11.20 6.96 17.47
N GLU A 165 -12.40 6.46 17.75
CA GLU A 165 -13.66 6.95 17.19
C GLU A 165 -14.62 7.29 18.34
N GLY A 166 -15.44 8.33 18.17
CA GLY A 166 -16.46 8.73 19.14
C GLY A 166 -16.43 10.22 19.49
N ASN A 167 -17.12 10.58 20.57
CA ASN A 167 -17.23 11.96 21.02
C ASN A 167 -15.85 12.54 21.41
N GLY A 168 -15.58 13.79 21.04
CA GLY A 168 -14.31 14.47 21.31
C GLY A 168 -13.11 13.95 20.49
N LYS A 169 -13.33 13.18 19.43
CA LYS A 169 -12.29 12.68 18.51
C LYS A 169 -12.27 13.47 17.21
N GLY A 170 -11.08 13.55 16.61
CA GLY A 170 -10.91 14.15 15.29
C GLY A 170 -11.46 13.25 14.18
N ALA A 171 -11.67 13.82 13.00
CA ALA A 171 -12.11 13.10 11.81
C ALA A 171 -11.25 13.46 10.59
N ILE A 172 -10.92 12.45 9.79
CA ILE A 172 -10.31 12.62 8.47
C ILE A 172 -11.46 12.62 7.45
N VAL A 173 -11.79 13.80 6.95
CA VAL A 173 -12.96 14.05 6.12
C VAL A 173 -12.56 14.06 4.66
N HIS A 174 -13.13 13.14 3.88
CA HIS A 174 -12.92 13.11 2.43
C HIS A 174 -13.49 14.35 1.74
N ARG A 175 -12.73 14.89 0.78
CA ARG A 175 -13.09 16.05 -0.01
C ARG A 175 -13.37 15.73 -1.46
N SER A 176 -12.45 15.03 -2.12
CA SER A 176 -12.58 14.73 -3.55
C SER A 176 -11.73 13.54 -3.96
N LEU A 177 -12.11 12.93 -5.08
CA LEU A 177 -11.24 12.10 -5.88
C LEU A 177 -10.73 12.96 -7.04
N GLU A 178 -9.43 13.24 -7.06
CA GLU A 178 -8.78 13.98 -8.14
C GLU A 178 -8.64 13.11 -9.38
N LEU A 179 -8.28 11.84 -9.18
CA LEU A 179 -8.02 10.89 -10.24
C LEU A 179 -8.63 9.54 -9.87
N VAL A 180 -9.23 8.87 -10.86
CA VAL A 180 -9.55 7.44 -10.82
C VAL A 180 -9.23 6.87 -12.20
N GLU A 181 -8.32 5.89 -12.25
CA GLU A 181 -7.96 5.19 -13.47
C GLU A 181 -7.93 3.67 -13.24
N SER A 182 -8.26 2.92 -14.28
CA SER A 182 -8.19 1.46 -14.29
C SER A 182 -7.81 0.97 -15.66
N GLY A 183 -7.06 -0.12 -15.71
CA GLY A 183 -6.63 -0.70 -16.97
C GLY A 183 -6.08 -2.11 -16.81
N PRO A 184 -5.39 -2.63 -17.83
CA PRO A 184 -4.94 -4.02 -17.87
C PRO A 184 -3.89 -4.35 -16.81
N VAL A 185 -3.17 -3.35 -16.27
CA VAL A 185 -2.05 -3.57 -15.34
C VAL A 185 -2.37 -3.08 -13.94
N LEU A 186 -3.03 -1.92 -13.80
CA LEU A 186 -3.29 -1.31 -12.50
C LEU A 186 -4.63 -0.58 -12.43
N ALA A 187 -5.12 -0.45 -11.19
CA ALA A 187 -6.06 0.59 -10.80
C ALA A 187 -5.33 1.62 -9.92
N ARG A 188 -5.66 2.90 -10.08
CA ARG A 188 -5.06 3.98 -9.30
C ARG A 188 -6.09 5.06 -9.01
N TRP A 189 -6.02 5.64 -7.82
CA TRP A 189 -6.79 6.83 -7.49
C TRP A 189 -6.01 7.77 -6.58
N ILE A 190 -6.37 9.04 -6.63
CA ILE A 190 -5.84 10.10 -5.77
C ILE A 190 -7.03 10.74 -5.06
N ALA A 191 -7.03 10.67 -3.73
CA ALA A 191 -8.04 11.26 -2.87
C ALA A 191 -7.46 12.42 -2.08
N HIS A 192 -8.25 13.48 -1.90
CA HIS A 192 -7.96 14.57 -0.98
C HIS A 192 -8.86 14.47 0.24
N ASN A 193 -8.26 14.60 1.41
CA ASN A 193 -8.93 14.53 2.70
C ASN A 193 -8.43 15.70 3.60
N GLU A 194 -9.19 16.02 4.64
CA GLU A 194 -8.80 17.01 5.64
C GLU A 194 -8.90 16.43 7.04
N TRP A 195 -7.90 16.69 7.86
CA TRP A 195 -7.92 16.31 9.27
C TRP A 195 -8.54 17.43 10.08
N ARG A 196 -9.68 17.15 10.71
CA ARG A 196 -10.46 18.14 11.46
C ARG A 196 -10.57 17.79 12.94
N THR A 197 -10.49 18.82 13.79
CA THR A 197 -10.77 18.71 15.23
C THR A 197 -12.23 18.30 15.47
N PRO A 198 -12.60 17.91 16.70
CA PRO A 198 -14.00 17.61 17.05
C PRO A 198 -14.97 18.77 16.77
N GLU A 199 -14.48 20.01 16.85
CA GLU A 199 -15.23 21.24 16.55
C GLU A 199 -15.31 21.55 15.05
N GLY A 200 -14.70 20.71 14.21
CA GLY A 200 -14.71 20.84 12.75
C GLY A 200 -13.63 21.75 12.17
N LYS A 201 -12.67 22.24 12.98
CA LYS A 201 -11.57 23.08 12.50
C LYS A 201 -10.54 22.23 11.73
N PRO A 202 -10.13 22.60 10.51
CA PRO A 202 -9.08 21.88 9.79
C PRO A 202 -7.69 22.13 10.42
N LEU A 203 -6.88 21.08 10.50
CA LEU A 203 -5.49 21.11 10.98
C LEU A 203 -4.48 20.95 9.84
N LEU A 204 -4.72 19.96 8.98
CA LEU A 204 -3.89 19.66 7.81
C LEU A 204 -4.73 19.09 6.67
N GLU A 205 -4.18 19.18 5.47
CA GLU A 205 -4.65 18.47 4.28
C GLU A 205 -3.88 17.18 4.08
N GLU A 206 -4.56 16.17 3.57
CA GLU A 206 -4.01 14.87 3.21
C GLU A 206 -4.32 14.58 1.75
N MET A 207 -3.28 14.32 0.94
CA MET A 207 -3.44 13.64 -0.34
C MET A 207 -3.05 12.17 -0.15
N THR A 208 -3.95 11.26 -0.52
CA THR A 208 -3.72 9.82 -0.50
C THR A 208 -3.80 9.27 -1.91
N GLU A 209 -2.71 8.68 -2.39
CA GLU A 209 -2.62 7.96 -3.65
C GLU A 209 -2.53 6.46 -3.36
N VAL A 210 -3.41 5.68 -4.00
CA VAL A 210 -3.38 4.23 -3.92
C VAL A 210 -3.27 3.63 -5.30
N VAL A 211 -2.37 2.66 -5.45
CA VAL A 211 -2.18 1.90 -6.69
C VAL A 211 -2.28 0.41 -6.42
N CYS A 212 -3.19 -0.25 -7.12
CA CYS A 212 -3.42 -1.68 -7.00
C CYS A 212 -2.86 -2.44 -8.20
N TYR A 213 -2.20 -3.56 -7.92
CA TYR A 213 -1.74 -4.51 -8.94
C TYR A 213 -2.20 -5.93 -8.60
N HIS A 214 -2.32 -6.76 -9.64
CA HIS A 214 -2.68 -8.16 -9.51
C HIS A 214 -1.64 -9.05 -10.20
N THR A 215 -1.27 -10.15 -9.56
CA THR A 215 -0.45 -11.22 -10.14
C THR A 215 -1.11 -12.57 -9.82
N PRO A 216 -0.73 -13.69 -10.47
CA PRO A 216 -1.36 -14.98 -10.21
C PRO A 216 -1.34 -15.44 -8.74
N ASN A 217 -0.31 -15.05 -7.97
CA ASN A 217 -0.11 -15.50 -6.60
C ASN A 217 -0.10 -14.36 -5.57
N ALA A 218 -0.32 -13.12 -6.01
CA ALA A 218 -0.27 -11.97 -5.12
C ALA A 218 -1.15 -10.81 -5.57
N ARG A 219 -1.44 -9.93 -4.62
CA ARG A 219 -2.02 -8.61 -4.86
C ARG A 219 -1.10 -7.58 -4.23
N TRP A 220 -0.98 -6.43 -4.87
CA TRP A 220 -0.16 -5.33 -4.36
C TRP A 220 -1.03 -4.10 -4.16
N ILE A 221 -0.76 -3.36 -3.09
CA ILE A 221 -1.38 -2.07 -2.80
C ILE A 221 -0.26 -1.12 -2.39
N ASP A 222 0.12 -0.22 -3.29
CA ASP A 222 0.96 0.92 -2.95
C ASP A 222 0.07 2.01 -2.34
N TYR A 223 0.50 2.58 -1.21
CA TYR A 223 -0.26 3.55 -0.45
C TYR A 223 0.67 4.72 -0.09
N THR A 224 0.48 5.85 -0.74
CA THR A 224 1.25 7.08 -0.51
C THR A 224 0.36 8.11 0.15
N VAL A 225 0.85 8.72 1.23
CA VAL A 225 0.16 9.77 1.98
C VAL A 225 1.05 11.01 2.03
N VAL A 226 0.52 12.16 1.63
CA VAL A 226 1.18 13.46 1.76
C VAL A 226 0.34 14.31 2.72
N LEU A 227 0.91 14.66 3.86
CA LEU A 227 0.30 15.52 4.87
C LEU A 227 0.88 16.93 4.74
N THR A 228 0.03 17.94 4.56
CA THR A 228 0.43 19.35 4.41
C THR A 228 -0.17 20.19 5.52
N ALA A 229 0.66 20.84 6.32
CA ALA A 229 0.20 21.74 7.38
C ALA A 229 -0.38 23.03 6.77
N LEU A 230 -1.56 23.44 7.26
CA LEU A 230 -2.31 24.59 6.75
C LEU A 230 -1.83 25.92 7.38
N ASP A 231 -2.60 26.43 8.36
CA ASP A 231 -2.43 27.79 8.86
C ASP A 231 -1.40 27.93 9.98
N ALA A 232 -0.95 26.81 10.56
CA ALA A 232 -0.03 26.73 11.69
C ALA A 232 0.83 25.46 11.63
N ASP A 233 1.86 25.40 12.48
CA ASP A 233 2.60 24.17 12.72
C ASP A 233 1.66 23.07 13.25
N VAL A 234 1.90 21.83 12.82
CA VAL A 234 1.16 20.66 13.28
C VAL A 234 2.10 19.70 13.99
N GLN A 235 1.83 19.45 15.26
CA GLN A 235 2.55 18.54 16.12
C GLN A 235 1.92 17.15 16.05
N PHE A 236 2.69 16.15 15.63
CA PHE A 236 2.38 14.74 15.82
C PHE A 236 3.02 14.28 17.12
N GLY A 237 2.22 13.77 18.05
CA GLY A 237 2.65 13.33 19.37
C GLY A 237 3.26 11.93 19.36
N ASP A 238 4.18 11.69 20.29
CA ASP A 238 4.81 10.42 20.60
C ASP A 238 3.82 9.46 21.27
N THR A 239 3.16 8.63 20.45
CA THR A 239 2.21 7.61 20.89
C THR A 239 2.30 6.36 20.01
N LYS A 240 2.12 5.19 20.63
CA LYS A 240 1.96 3.93 19.90
C LYS A 240 0.73 3.93 19.00
N GLU A 241 -0.31 4.70 19.31
CA GLU A 241 -1.55 4.72 18.52
C GLU A 241 -1.30 5.42 17.17
N GLY A 242 -0.92 4.65 16.14
CA GLY A 242 -0.54 5.16 14.82
C GLY A 242 0.27 4.13 14.00
N THR A 243 0.68 4.42 12.76
CA THR A 243 0.05 5.42 11.88
C THR A 243 -0.56 4.79 10.63
N PHE A 244 0.11 3.83 10.00
CA PHE A 244 -0.43 3.06 8.87
C PHE A 244 -0.79 1.65 9.33
N GLY A 245 -2.08 1.41 9.56
CA GLY A 245 -2.58 0.22 10.25
C GLY A 245 -3.28 -0.78 9.33
N VAL A 246 -3.08 -2.06 9.65
CA VAL A 246 -3.83 -3.19 9.11
C VAL A 246 -4.46 -3.98 10.25
N ARG A 247 -5.72 -4.36 10.09
CA ARG A 247 -6.40 -5.35 10.93
C ARG A 247 -6.63 -6.61 10.11
N VAL A 248 -5.80 -7.62 10.32
CA VAL A 248 -5.87 -8.91 9.60
C VAL A 248 -7.17 -9.65 9.94
N ALA A 249 -7.56 -10.60 9.08
CA ALA A 249 -8.72 -11.45 9.33
C ALA A 249 -8.60 -12.14 10.69
N SER A 250 -9.73 -12.32 11.39
CA SER A 250 -9.70 -12.87 12.74
C SER A 250 -9.10 -14.28 12.80
N SER A 251 -9.22 -15.07 11.72
CA SER A 251 -8.57 -16.40 11.60
C SER A 251 -7.04 -16.35 11.57
N MET A 252 -6.46 -15.19 11.26
CA MET A 252 -5.01 -14.96 11.24
C MET A 252 -4.47 -14.47 12.60
N GLU A 253 -5.33 -14.20 13.59
CA GLU A 253 -4.89 -13.77 14.93
C GLU A 253 -4.01 -14.85 15.58
N VAL A 254 -2.83 -14.47 16.08
CA VAL A 254 -1.90 -15.37 16.77
C VAL A 254 -2.57 -15.91 18.04
N THR A 255 -3.31 -15.06 18.76
CA THR A 255 -4.01 -15.43 19.99
C THR A 255 -5.07 -16.51 19.83
N ARG A 256 -5.56 -16.76 18.60
CA ARG A 256 -6.52 -17.84 18.33
C ARG A 256 -5.86 -19.20 18.20
N ASN A 257 -4.53 -19.27 18.16
CA ASN A 257 -3.77 -20.52 17.98
C ASN A 257 -4.19 -21.30 16.72
N ALA A 258 -4.63 -20.59 15.68
CA ALA A 258 -5.09 -21.16 14.40
C ALA A 258 -4.03 -21.02 13.29
N GLY A 259 -2.77 -20.86 13.67
CA GLY A 259 -1.65 -20.70 12.74
C GLY A 259 -1.37 -19.27 12.30
N GLY A 260 -1.88 -18.26 13.00
CA GLY A 260 -1.42 -16.86 12.87
C GLY A 260 0.04 -16.70 13.26
N GLN A 261 0.78 -15.85 12.57
CA GLN A 261 2.20 -15.58 12.84
C GLN A 261 2.60 -14.19 12.35
N ILE A 262 3.40 -13.50 13.15
CA ILE A 262 4.05 -12.24 12.78
C ILE A 262 5.56 -12.48 12.63
N VAL A 263 6.18 -11.97 11.57
CA VAL A 263 7.64 -12.00 11.38
C VAL A 263 8.11 -10.67 10.82
N ASN A 264 9.14 -10.08 11.42
CA ASN A 264 9.78 -8.89 10.84
C ASN A 264 11.13 -9.21 10.18
N ALA A 265 11.71 -8.20 9.52
CA ALA A 265 12.97 -8.36 8.78
C ALA A 265 14.18 -8.79 9.62
N ALA A 266 14.13 -8.63 10.95
CA ALA A 266 15.17 -9.09 11.86
C ALA A 266 14.91 -10.52 12.40
N GLY A 267 13.83 -11.17 11.95
CA GLY A 267 13.44 -12.52 12.38
C GLY A 267 12.70 -12.55 13.72
N GLN A 268 12.37 -11.40 14.31
CA GLN A 268 11.57 -11.35 15.54
C GLN A 268 10.13 -11.75 15.23
N ARG A 269 9.53 -12.53 16.14
CA ARG A 269 8.23 -13.15 15.92
C ARG A 269 7.18 -12.69 16.93
N ASP A 270 5.93 -12.59 16.48
CA ASP A 270 4.76 -12.34 17.33
C ASP A 270 4.98 -11.16 18.30
N ARG A 271 4.83 -11.37 19.62
CA ARG A 271 5.05 -10.33 20.63
C ARG A 271 6.46 -9.73 20.61
N GLU A 272 7.47 -10.48 20.20
CA GLU A 272 8.84 -9.99 20.18
C GLU A 272 9.07 -8.94 19.10
N ALA A 273 8.23 -8.91 18.07
CA ALA A 273 8.26 -7.88 17.03
C ALA A 273 7.68 -6.54 17.51
N TRP A 274 7.01 -6.50 18.69
CA TRP A 274 6.45 -5.27 19.27
C TRP A 274 7.50 -4.19 19.46
N GLY A 275 7.25 -3.01 18.88
CA GLY A 275 8.11 -1.85 19.04
C GLY A 275 9.52 -2.06 18.50
N LYS A 276 9.75 -3.07 17.67
CA LYS A 276 11.04 -3.29 17.02
C LYS A 276 11.09 -2.52 15.72
N ARG A 277 12.29 -2.04 15.38
CA ARG A 277 12.55 -1.39 14.10
C ARG A 277 12.85 -2.43 13.04
N ALA A 278 12.14 -2.40 11.92
CA ALA A 278 12.43 -3.26 10.77
C ALA A 278 11.90 -2.63 9.46
N PRO A 279 12.60 -2.80 8.33
CA PRO A 279 12.16 -2.26 7.03
C PRO A 279 10.87 -2.88 6.49
N TRP A 280 10.52 -4.07 6.97
CA TRP A 280 9.25 -4.71 6.69
C TRP A 280 8.86 -5.59 7.88
N CYS A 281 7.57 -5.84 7.99
CA CYS A 281 7.03 -6.90 8.84
C CYS A 281 5.81 -7.52 8.14
N ASP A 282 5.61 -8.79 8.39
CA ASP A 282 4.67 -9.67 7.70
C ASP A 282 3.78 -10.37 8.70
N TYR A 283 2.49 -10.45 8.39
CA TYR A 283 1.49 -11.14 9.18
C TYR A 283 0.85 -12.22 8.33
N THR A 284 1.13 -13.47 8.66
CA THR A 284 0.61 -14.66 7.96
C THR A 284 -0.41 -15.42 8.80
N GLY A 285 -1.30 -16.16 8.15
CA GLY A 285 -2.29 -16.99 8.82
C GLY A 285 -3.14 -17.77 7.83
N VAL A 286 -4.09 -18.55 8.35
CA VAL A 286 -4.96 -19.39 7.54
C VAL A 286 -6.27 -18.65 7.27
N VAL A 287 -6.65 -18.55 5.99
CA VAL A 287 -7.94 -18.02 5.54
C VAL A 287 -8.56 -19.02 4.58
N ASP A 288 -9.74 -19.55 4.92
CA ASP A 288 -10.45 -20.58 4.16
C ASP A 288 -9.56 -21.79 3.77
N GLY A 289 -8.68 -22.21 4.69
CA GLY A 289 -7.80 -23.37 4.50
C GLY A 289 -6.50 -23.10 3.73
N GLU A 290 -6.29 -21.90 3.19
CA GLU A 290 -5.04 -21.50 2.54
C GLU A 290 -4.21 -20.59 3.46
N VAL A 291 -2.88 -20.78 3.46
CA VAL A 291 -1.95 -19.87 4.14
C VAL A 291 -1.73 -18.65 3.25
N VAL A 292 -2.03 -17.48 3.79
CA VAL A 292 -1.85 -16.18 3.15
C VAL A 292 -1.15 -15.21 4.10
N GLY A 293 -0.56 -14.15 3.55
CA GLY A 293 0.15 -13.11 4.30
C GLY A 293 -0.14 -11.71 3.81
N ILE A 294 0.09 -10.75 4.72
CA ILE A 294 0.12 -9.32 4.42
C ILE A 294 1.45 -8.77 4.94
N ALA A 295 2.38 -8.54 4.02
CA ALA A 295 3.62 -7.84 4.32
C ALA A 295 3.45 -6.34 4.09
N ILE A 296 3.88 -5.52 5.05
CA ILE A 296 3.97 -4.06 4.89
C ILE A 296 5.44 -3.71 4.71
N PHE A 297 5.76 -3.03 3.61
CA PHE A 297 7.07 -2.50 3.33
C PHE A 297 7.14 -1.01 3.68
N ASP A 298 8.08 -0.65 4.55
CA ASP A 298 8.39 0.73 4.90
C ASP A 298 9.40 1.28 3.88
N HIS A 299 9.03 2.36 3.19
CA HIS A 299 9.88 2.96 2.18
C HIS A 299 11.11 3.65 2.82
N PRO A 300 12.32 3.53 2.24
CA PRO A 300 13.55 4.14 2.79
C PRO A 300 13.50 5.66 3.02
N ALA A 301 12.64 6.36 2.28
CA ALA A 301 12.44 7.81 2.40
C ALA A 301 11.42 8.22 3.48
N ASN A 302 10.78 7.29 4.18
CA ASN A 302 9.84 7.62 5.24
C ASN A 302 10.58 8.16 6.47
N LEU A 303 9.88 8.98 7.25
CA LEU A 303 10.37 9.47 8.53
C LEU A 303 10.83 8.30 9.41
N ARG A 304 12.06 8.39 9.93
CA ARG A 304 12.66 7.41 10.85
C ARG A 304 12.73 5.98 10.30
N HIS A 305 12.86 5.81 8.99
CA HIS A 305 13.15 4.50 8.39
C HIS A 305 14.41 3.83 8.99
N PRO A 306 14.41 2.50 9.22
CA PRO A 306 13.22 1.65 9.30
C PRO A 306 12.32 2.02 10.48
N THR A 307 11.01 2.07 10.22
CA THR A 307 9.99 2.43 11.22
C THR A 307 9.89 1.44 12.39
N TYR A 308 9.21 1.83 13.47
CA TYR A 308 8.81 0.92 14.56
C TYR A 308 7.48 0.22 14.21
N TRP A 309 7.31 -1.00 14.71
CA TRP A 309 6.09 -1.78 14.45
C TRP A 309 5.16 -1.88 15.66
N HIS A 310 3.95 -1.32 15.53
CA HIS A 310 2.82 -1.58 16.42
C HIS A 310 2.16 -2.91 16.02
N VAL A 311 2.79 -4.04 16.38
CA VAL A 311 2.23 -5.40 16.19
C VAL A 311 1.46 -5.90 17.41
N ARG A 312 0.37 -6.62 17.21
CA ARG A 312 -0.37 -7.28 18.27
C ARG A 312 -0.83 -8.64 17.80
N ASP A 313 -0.64 -9.64 18.64
CA ASP A 313 -1.08 -11.02 18.42
C ASP A 313 -2.60 -11.16 18.19
N TYR A 314 -3.38 -10.14 18.58
CA TYR A 314 -4.82 -10.07 18.30
C TYR A 314 -5.13 -9.48 16.90
N GLY A 315 -4.15 -9.34 16.01
CA GLY A 315 -4.37 -9.03 14.60
C GLY A 315 -4.28 -7.55 14.21
N LEU A 316 -3.83 -6.65 15.10
CA LEU A 316 -3.41 -5.30 14.69
C LEU A 316 -1.95 -5.33 14.27
N PHE A 317 -1.63 -4.70 13.15
CA PHE A 317 -0.25 -4.52 12.72
C PHE A 317 -0.08 -3.20 11.97
N ALA A 318 0.70 -2.27 12.54
CA ALA A 318 0.88 -0.93 11.98
C ALA A 318 2.34 -0.47 11.95
N ALA A 319 2.71 0.22 10.87
CA ALA A 319 3.95 0.98 10.78
C ALA A 319 3.77 2.31 11.55
N ASN A 320 4.63 2.58 12.52
CA ASN A 320 4.54 3.77 13.37
C ASN A 320 5.91 4.40 13.62
N PRO A 321 6.26 5.51 12.95
CA PRO A 321 7.53 6.19 13.19
C PRO A 321 7.50 7.10 14.43
N PHE A 322 6.36 7.29 15.10
CA PHE A 322 6.18 8.29 16.16
C PHE A 322 6.27 7.72 17.58
N GLY A 323 5.81 6.50 17.85
CA GLY A 323 5.63 5.98 19.22
C GLY A 323 6.88 5.57 20.01
N VAL A 324 8.00 6.30 19.88
CA VAL A 324 9.31 5.94 20.46
C VAL A 324 9.22 5.72 21.98
N HIS A 325 8.53 6.58 22.72
CA HIS A 325 8.34 6.44 24.17
C HIS A 325 7.67 5.11 24.55
N ASP A 326 6.66 4.70 23.79
CA ASP A 326 5.90 3.48 24.07
C ASP A 326 6.63 2.20 23.60
N PHE A 327 7.46 2.32 22.56
CA PHE A 327 8.17 1.19 21.96
C PHE A 327 9.52 0.89 22.62
N VAL A 328 10.17 1.89 23.22
CA VAL A 328 11.51 1.77 23.79
C VAL A 328 11.46 2.02 25.30
N PRO A 329 11.53 0.96 26.14
CA PRO A 329 11.47 1.09 27.59
C PRO A 329 12.47 2.10 28.15
N GLY A 330 12.01 2.94 29.08
CA GLY A 330 12.83 3.98 29.71
C GLY A 330 12.99 5.27 28.89
N THR A 331 12.36 5.37 27.73
CA THR A 331 12.40 6.59 26.90
C THR A 331 11.40 7.63 27.40
N PRO A 332 11.82 8.90 27.64
CA PRO A 332 10.89 9.96 28.03
C PRO A 332 9.80 10.24 26.97
N LYS A 333 8.60 10.63 27.42
CA LYS A 333 7.51 11.07 26.52
C LYS A 333 7.98 12.27 25.68
N GLY A 334 7.70 12.22 24.38
CA GLY A 334 7.97 13.29 23.43
C GLY A 334 9.25 13.11 22.61
N VAL A 335 10.05 12.06 22.87
CA VAL A 335 11.23 11.74 22.03
C VAL A 335 10.81 11.41 20.59
N GLY A 336 9.63 10.83 20.44
CA GLY A 336 8.99 10.49 19.18
C GLY A 336 8.13 11.60 18.56
N ASP A 337 8.06 12.78 19.17
CA ASP A 337 7.32 13.92 18.63
C ASP A 337 7.88 14.34 17.27
N TYR A 338 7.01 14.90 16.42
CA TYR A 338 7.41 15.50 15.15
C TYR A 338 6.55 16.73 14.81
N THR A 339 7.20 17.88 14.61
CA THR A 339 6.53 19.10 14.18
C THR A 339 6.59 19.26 12.66
N LEU A 340 5.44 19.14 12.00
CA LEU A 340 5.27 19.54 10.61
C LEU A 340 5.11 21.07 10.54
N LYS A 341 6.05 21.76 9.90
CA LYS A 341 6.02 23.22 9.81
C LYS A 341 4.92 23.71 8.89
N LYS A 342 4.30 24.85 9.24
CA LYS A 342 3.30 25.53 8.41
C LYS A 342 3.70 25.57 6.93
N GLY A 343 2.81 25.16 6.03
CA GLY A 343 3.03 25.18 4.58
C GLY A 343 4.02 24.14 4.04
N THR A 344 4.57 23.28 4.89
CA THR A 344 5.43 22.17 4.47
C THR A 344 4.66 20.85 4.44
N ALA A 345 5.19 19.88 3.71
CA ALA A 345 4.60 18.57 3.53
C ALA A 345 5.50 17.45 4.11
N LEU A 346 4.86 16.42 4.67
CA LEU A 346 5.49 15.16 5.05
C LEU A 346 4.87 14.02 4.25
N THR A 347 5.72 13.20 3.62
CA THR A 347 5.25 12.08 2.80
C THR A 347 5.58 10.74 3.44
N PHE A 348 4.59 9.86 3.47
CA PHE A 348 4.74 8.45 3.79
C PHE A 348 4.42 7.60 2.58
N ARG A 349 5.19 6.52 2.38
CA ARG A 349 5.03 5.57 1.29
C ARG A 349 5.09 4.17 1.85
N TYR A 350 4.05 3.40 1.60
CA TYR A 350 3.98 2.00 2.01
C TYR A 350 3.61 1.15 0.80
N ARG A 351 4.07 -0.10 0.80
CA ARG A 351 3.58 -1.13 -0.09
C ARG A 351 3.06 -2.28 0.76
N LEU A 352 1.80 -2.64 0.57
CA LEU A 352 1.30 -3.92 1.04
C LEU A 352 1.46 -4.95 -0.07
N TRP A 353 2.06 -6.08 0.30
CA TRP A 353 2.14 -7.25 -0.55
C TRP A 353 1.32 -8.38 0.07
N LEU A 354 0.21 -8.72 -0.57
CA LEU A 354 -0.71 -9.76 -0.15
C LEU A 354 -0.34 -11.03 -0.90
N HIS A 355 0.19 -12.03 -0.21
CA HIS A 355 0.84 -13.18 -0.84
C HIS A 355 0.32 -14.52 -0.32
N LYS A 356 0.56 -15.59 -1.08
CA LYS A 356 0.39 -16.98 -0.63
C LYS A 356 1.62 -17.44 0.14
N GLY A 357 1.43 -18.42 1.03
CA GLY A 357 2.51 -19.06 1.78
C GLY A 357 3.02 -18.24 2.97
N ARG A 358 3.93 -18.84 3.72
CA ARG A 358 4.61 -18.19 4.86
C ARG A 358 5.68 -17.19 4.38
N THR A 359 6.17 -16.35 5.29
CA THR A 359 7.15 -15.30 5.02
C THR A 359 8.35 -15.76 4.18
N ASP A 360 8.97 -16.89 4.55
CA ASP A 360 10.14 -17.43 3.85
C ASP A 360 9.77 -18.08 2.51
N GLU A 361 8.68 -18.84 2.47
CA GLU A 361 8.16 -19.50 1.25
C GLU A 361 7.77 -18.47 0.18
N ALA A 362 7.17 -17.36 0.60
CA ALA A 362 6.80 -16.26 -0.26
C ALA A 362 8.02 -15.45 -0.72
N GLY A 363 9.12 -15.46 0.03
CA GLY A 363 10.31 -14.67 -0.29
C GLY A 363 10.10 -13.18 -0.02
N VAL A 364 9.43 -12.83 1.08
CA VAL A 364 9.12 -11.44 1.47
C VAL A 364 10.36 -10.54 1.46
N ALA A 365 11.50 -11.04 1.97
CA ALA A 365 12.76 -10.29 1.96
C ALA A 365 13.24 -9.93 0.54
N GLY A 366 13.13 -10.86 -0.40
CA GLY A 366 13.49 -10.63 -1.81
C GLY A 366 12.55 -9.63 -2.50
N GLN A 367 11.26 -9.68 -2.19
CA GLN A 367 10.30 -8.69 -2.70
C GLN A 367 10.53 -7.29 -2.13
N TYR A 368 10.95 -7.19 -0.87
CA TYR A 368 11.38 -5.91 -0.31
C TYR A 368 12.64 -5.37 -1.00
N ASP A 369 13.61 -6.24 -1.32
CA ASP A 369 14.79 -5.84 -2.10
C ASP A 369 14.43 -5.33 -3.50
N ALA A 370 13.44 -5.94 -4.15
CA ALA A 370 12.91 -5.44 -5.44
C ALA A 370 12.17 -4.11 -5.29
N TYR A 371 11.44 -3.91 -4.19
CA TYR A 371 10.73 -2.67 -3.88
C TYR A 371 11.67 -1.49 -3.65
N LYS A 372 12.73 -1.68 -2.86
CA LYS A 372 13.65 -0.58 -2.50
C LYS A 372 14.68 -0.26 -3.58
N ASN A 373 14.89 -1.16 -4.54
CA ASN A 373 15.90 -0.99 -5.60
C ASN A 373 15.23 -1.03 -6.98
N ALA A 374 15.11 0.12 -7.65
CA ALA A 374 14.62 0.16 -9.03
C ALA A 374 15.65 -0.46 -10.01
N PRO A 375 15.20 -1.22 -11.02
CA PRO A 375 16.10 -1.69 -12.07
C PRO A 375 16.54 -0.52 -12.94
N ARG A 376 17.65 -0.68 -13.65
CA ARG A 376 18.08 0.31 -14.64
C ARG A 376 17.30 0.09 -15.94
N ILE A 377 16.45 1.06 -16.30
CA ILE A 377 15.67 1.03 -17.53
C ILE A 377 16.23 2.05 -18.53
N VAL A 378 16.48 1.62 -19.77
CA VAL A 378 17.02 2.46 -20.85
C VAL A 378 16.21 2.26 -22.12
N TRP A 379 15.63 3.35 -22.63
CA TRP A 379 15.01 3.37 -23.96
C TRP A 379 16.08 3.29 -25.05
N ARG A 380 15.84 2.44 -26.05
CA ARG A 380 16.70 2.28 -27.22
C ARG A 380 15.94 2.83 -28.43
N GLY A 381 16.57 3.79 -29.10
CA GLY A 381 16.16 4.28 -30.42
C GLY A 381 16.19 3.15 -31.44
#